data_AF-A0A8S4RJW3-F1
#
_entry.id   AF-A0A8S4RJW3-F1
#
_cell.length_a   1.000
_cell.length_b   1.000
_cell.length_c   1.000
_cell.angle_alpha   90.00
_cell.angle_beta   90.00
_cell.angle_gamma   90.00
#
_symmetry.space_group_name_H-M   'P 1'
#
loop_
_entity.id
_entity.type
_entity.pdbx_description
1 polymer ?
#
loop_
_entity_poly.entity_id
_entity_poly.type
_entity_poly.pdbx_seq_one_letter_code
_entity_poly.pdbx_strand_id
1 'polypeptide(L)'
;MNKRLNQDDITAMESQLKQSVEEDRRYWRVNNVKCDAIHTAKTYEEFADRVAAAHLRPLNKADFSKKVSRGWNQYAAPDPRD
;
A
#
# COMPACT_ATOMS: atom_id res chain seq x y z
N MET A 1 4.67 -28.57 -34.37
CA MET A 1 5.71 -28.37 -33.35
C MET A 1 5.08 -28.53 -31.97
N ASN A 2 5.24 -29.68 -31.32
CA ASN A 2 4.80 -29.88 -29.93
C ASN A 2 6.02 -29.69 -29.03
N LYS A 3 6.32 -28.44 -28.68
CA LYS A 3 7.35 -28.13 -27.68
C LYS A 3 6.78 -28.50 -26.31
N ARG A 4 7.39 -29.46 -25.62
CA ARG A 4 7.04 -29.76 -24.23
C ARG A 4 7.54 -28.62 -23.36
N LEU A 5 6.63 -28.09 -22.53
CA LEU A 5 6.98 -27.10 -21.51
C LEU A 5 7.94 -27.75 -20.51
N ASN A 6 9.05 -27.09 -20.25
CA ASN A 6 9.98 -27.49 -19.20
C ASN A 6 9.64 -26.75 -17.88
N GLN A 7 10.38 -27.05 -16.81
CA GLN A 7 10.13 -26.46 -15.50
C GLN A 7 10.36 -24.93 -15.48
N ASP A 8 11.31 -24.43 -16.28
CA ASP A 8 11.61 -23.01 -16.37
C ASP A 8 10.49 -22.25 -17.09
N ASP A 9 9.92 -22.84 -18.14
CA ASP A 9 8.76 -22.31 -18.85
C ASP A 9 7.56 -22.19 -17.89
N ILE A 10 7.33 -23.21 -17.04
CA ILE A 10 6.25 -23.19 -16.04
C ILE A 10 6.49 -22.09 -14.99
N THR A 11 7.71 -21.98 -14.48
CA THR A 11 8.07 -20.97 -13.47
C THR A 11 7.94 -19.55 -14.03
N ALA A 12 8.34 -19.33 -15.29
CA ALA A 12 8.17 -18.06 -15.97
C ALA A 12 6.68 -17.69 -16.13
N MET A 13 5.85 -18.65 -16.55
CA MET A 13 4.40 -18.44 -16.65
C MET A 13 3.76 -18.13 -15.29
N GLU A 14 4.16 -18.80 -14.22
CA GLU A 14 3.67 -18.49 -12.87
C GLU A 14 4.06 -17.08 -12.41
N SER A 15 5.28 -16.65 -12.71
CA SER A 15 5.73 -15.29 -12.40
C SER A 15 4.91 -14.26 -13.18
N GLN A 16 4.69 -14.49 -14.47
CA GLN A 16 3.85 -13.63 -15.31
C GLN A 16 2.42 -13.56 -14.77
N LEU A 17 1.83 -14.70 -14.40
CA LEU A 17 0.49 -14.76 -13.83
C LEU A 17 0.41 -13.94 -12.53
N LYS A 18 1.37 -14.10 -11.62
CA LYS A 18 1.41 -13.33 -10.37
C LYS A 18 1.50 -11.84 -10.62
N GLN A 19 2.33 -11.43 -11.60
CA GLN A 19 2.47 -10.03 -11.98
C GLN A 19 1.18 -9.47 -12.55
N SER A 20 0.56 -10.15 -13.52
CA SER A 20 -0.70 -9.70 -14.13
C SER A 20 -1.82 -9.58 -13.10
N VAL A 21 -1.93 -10.53 -12.17
CA VAL A 21 -2.93 -10.45 -11.09
C VAL A 21 -2.68 -9.27 -10.15
N GLU A 22 -1.43 -8.96 -9.82
CA GLU A 22 -1.11 -7.81 -8.97
C GLU A 22 -1.35 -6.47 -9.70
N GLU A 23 -1.06 -6.41 -10.99
CA GLU A 23 -1.36 -5.27 -11.84
C GLU A 23 -2.87 -5.00 -11.90
N ASP A 24 -3.69 -6.03 -12.08
CA ASP A 24 -5.15 -5.92 -12.04
C ASP A 24 -5.64 -5.43 -10.66
N ARG A 25 -5.11 -5.98 -9.58
CA ARG A 25 -5.46 -5.53 -8.22
C ARG A 25 -5.08 -4.07 -7.99
N ARG A 26 -3.94 -3.62 -8.52
CA ARG A 26 -3.52 -2.22 -8.46
C ARG A 26 -4.45 -1.35 -9.29
N TYR A 27 -4.82 -1.79 -10.50
CA TYR A 27 -5.75 -1.08 -11.37
C TYR A 27 -7.08 -0.85 -10.66
N TRP A 28 -7.69 -1.89 -10.09
CA TRP A 28 -8.97 -1.78 -9.39
C TRP A 28 -8.90 -0.86 -8.18
N ARG A 29 -7.83 -0.93 -7.37
CA ARG A 29 -7.63 -0.02 -6.23
C ARG A 29 -7.59 1.45 -6.67
N VAL A 30 -6.77 1.75 -7.68
CA VAL A 30 -6.63 3.10 -8.21
C VAL A 30 -7.94 3.59 -8.84
N ASN A 31 -8.63 2.73 -9.58
CA ASN A 31 -9.89 3.07 -10.23
C ASN A 31 -10.99 3.39 -9.21
N ASN A 32 -11.09 2.62 -8.13
CA ASN A 32 -12.04 2.91 -7.06
C ASN A 32 -11.80 4.30 -6.45
N VAL A 33 -10.53 4.66 -6.21
CA VAL A 33 -10.19 6.01 -5.72
C VAL A 33 -10.47 7.08 -6.76
N LYS A 34 -10.23 6.82 -8.05
CA LYS A 34 -10.60 7.75 -9.13
C LYS A 34 -12.10 8.01 -9.15
N CYS A 35 -12.92 6.97 -9.10
CA CYS A 35 -14.38 7.10 -9.07
C CYS A 35 -14.86 7.91 -7.85
N ASP A 36 -14.31 7.62 -6.67
CA ASP A 36 -14.63 8.37 -5.45
C ASP A 36 -14.18 9.85 -5.55
N ALA A 37 -12.95 10.09 -5.98
CA ALA A 37 -12.36 11.42 -6.04
C ALA A 37 -13.00 12.30 -7.13
N ILE A 38 -13.47 11.73 -8.24
CA ILE A 38 -14.23 12.47 -9.27
C ILE A 38 -15.47 13.15 -8.67
N HIS A 39 -16.13 12.49 -7.71
CA HIS A 39 -17.35 13.00 -7.10
C HIS A 39 -17.10 13.86 -5.86
N THR A 40 -15.94 13.71 -5.20
CA THR A 40 -15.71 14.28 -3.86
C THR A 40 -14.58 15.32 -3.79
N ALA A 41 -13.64 15.33 -4.75
CA ALA A 41 -12.56 16.30 -4.78
C ALA A 41 -13.04 17.67 -5.30
N LYS A 42 -12.54 18.75 -4.71
CA LYS A 42 -12.90 20.13 -5.10
C LYS A 42 -11.96 20.70 -6.15
N THR A 43 -10.74 20.19 -6.21
CA THR A 43 -9.70 20.62 -7.17
C THR A 43 -9.05 19.42 -7.84
N TYR A 44 -8.44 19.66 -9.00
CA TYR A 44 -7.68 18.62 -9.70
C TYR A 44 -6.46 18.14 -8.90
N GLU A 45 -5.79 19.05 -8.19
CA GLU A 45 -4.65 18.69 -7.33
C GLU A 45 -5.07 17.71 -6.24
N GLU A 46 -6.19 17.98 -5.56
CA GLU A 46 -6.73 17.06 -4.55
C GLU A 46 -7.11 15.70 -5.15
N PHE A 47 -7.69 15.69 -6.35
CA PHE A 47 -7.97 14.47 -7.08
C PHE A 47 -6.67 13.68 -7.37
N ALA A 48 -5.65 14.35 -7.90
CA ALA A 48 -4.37 13.74 -8.27
C ALA A 48 -3.67 13.15 -7.04
N ASP A 49 -3.64 13.88 -5.93
CA ASP A 49 -3.03 13.45 -4.68
C ASP A 49 -3.73 12.21 -4.10
N ARG A 50 -5.07 12.20 -4.10
CA ARG A 50 -5.85 11.04 -3.64
C ARG A 50 -5.56 9.80 -4.48
N VAL A 51 -5.56 9.95 -5.81
CA VAL A 51 -5.29 8.84 -6.74
C VAL A 51 -3.85 8.33 -6.59
N ALA A 52 -2.88 9.21 -6.38
CA ALA A 52 -1.50 8.83 -6.11
C ALA A 52 -1.38 8.04 -4.79
N ALA A 53 -2.14 8.43 -3.78
CA ALA A 53 -2.20 7.78 -2.47
C ALA A 53 -3.01 6.45 -2.44
N ALA A 54 -3.63 6.02 -3.53
CA ALA A 54 -4.51 4.83 -3.56
C ALA A 54 -3.84 3.49 -3.18
N HIS A 55 -2.52 3.45 -3.19
CA HIS A 55 -1.74 2.27 -2.77
C HIS A 55 -1.61 2.16 -1.23
N LEU A 56 -1.91 3.25 -0.50
CA LEU A 56 -1.85 3.28 0.95
C LEU A 56 -3.04 2.51 1.55
N ARG A 57 -2.77 1.73 2.59
CA ARG A 57 -3.81 1.07 3.39
C ARG A 57 -4.14 1.92 4.62
N PRO A 58 -5.38 1.82 5.16
CA PRO A 58 -5.70 2.39 6.46
C PRO A 58 -4.73 1.92 7.54
N LEU A 59 -4.42 2.82 8.48
CA LEU A 59 -3.62 2.50 9.65
C LEU A 59 -4.42 1.60 10.60
N ASN A 60 -3.80 0.50 11.03
CA ASN A 60 -4.38 -0.44 11.98
C ASN A 60 -3.77 -0.25 13.37
N LYS A 61 -4.49 -0.68 14.42
CA LYS A 61 -4.00 -0.63 15.83
C LYS A 61 -2.60 -1.25 16.01
N ALA A 62 -2.30 -2.31 15.25
CA ALA A 62 -1.01 -2.97 15.26
C ALA A 62 0.14 -2.07 14.74
N ASP A 63 -0.15 -1.14 13.83
CA ASP A 63 0.84 -0.18 13.33
C ASP A 63 1.27 0.82 14.43
N PHE A 64 0.46 0.97 15.49
CA PHE A 64 0.76 1.84 16.63
C PHE A 64 1.53 1.13 17.76
N SER A 65 1.61 -0.21 17.80
CA SER A 65 2.24 -0.93 18.92
C SER A 65 3.76 -0.71 19.01
N LYS A 66 4.40 -0.34 17.89
CA LYS A 66 5.82 -0.03 17.81
C LYS A 66 6.17 1.42 18.17
N LYS A 67 5.21 2.22 18.66
CA LYS A 67 5.52 3.55 19.17
C LYS A 67 6.44 3.39 20.38
N VAL A 68 7.74 3.56 20.14
CA VAL A 68 8.73 3.80 21.19
C VAL A 68 8.16 4.91 22.04
N SER A 69 8.00 4.68 23.34
CA SER A 69 7.61 5.70 24.31
C SER A 69 8.74 6.72 24.42
N ARG A 70 8.91 7.52 23.37
CA ARG A 70 9.73 8.72 23.42
C ARG A 70 8.85 9.74 24.10
N GLY A 71 9.15 10.00 25.36
CA GLY A 71 8.58 11.14 26.06
C GLY A 71 8.73 12.37 25.17
N TRP A 72 7.70 13.21 25.14
CA TRP A 72 7.71 14.46 24.37
C TRP A 72 8.93 15.32 24.70
N ASN A 73 9.49 15.14 25.91
CA ASN A 73 10.78 15.66 26.33
C ASN A 73 11.86 14.57 26.36
N GLN A 74 12.87 14.69 25.49
CA GLN A 74 14.03 13.79 25.43
C GLN A 74 15.04 14.00 26.57
N TYR A 75 14.92 15.11 27.29
CA TYR A 75 15.81 15.51 28.37
C TYR A 75 15.13 15.48 29.75
N ALA A 76 13.85 15.08 29.81
CA ALA A 76 13.19 14.83 31.09
C ALA A 76 13.82 13.58 31.72
N ALA A 77 14.51 13.75 32.85
CA ALA A 77 14.84 12.63 33.70
C ALA A 77 13.52 12.05 34.28
N PRO A 78 13.37 10.72 34.36
CA PRO A 78 12.26 10.13 35.10
C PRO A 78 12.35 10.55 36.58
N ASP A 79 11.23 10.96 37.18
CA ASP A 79 11.17 11.32 38.59
C ASP A 79 11.48 10.07 39.44
N PRO A 80 12.44 10.13 40.39
CA PRO A 80 12.77 8.98 41.25
C PRO A 80 11.66 8.51 42.21
N ARG A 81 10.46 9.14 42.20
CA ARG A 81 9.38 8.87 43.15
C ARG A 81 8.11 8.25 42.54
N ASP A 82 8.10 7.96 41.25
CA ASP A 82 6.99 7.31 40.55
C ASP A 82 7.17 5.78 40.44
#